data_AF-A0A816EWE0-F1
#
_entry.id   AF-A0A816EWE0-F1
#
_cell.length_a   1.000
_cell.length_b   1.000
_cell.length_c   1.000
_cell.angle_alpha   90.00
_cell.angle_beta   90.00
_cell.angle_gamma   90.00
#
_symmetry.space_group_name_H-M   'P 1'
#
loop_
_entity.id
_entity.type
_entity.pdbx_description
1 polymer ?
#
loop_
_entity_poly.entity_id
_entity_poly.type
_entity_poly.pdbx_seq_one_letter_code
_entity_poly.pdbx_strand_id
1 'polypeptide(L)'
;MQIVNILLIVSFCSAILADNSCIFEHPTKGIINLSSIGLRNGQPRFRDLSSPSSSYYMYSFNPCYSFTENSCYNAAVCQISSDRKHSFTLGTQGVSTWTLDSDVTPVLTYTYGENTVSITMICSTVVEDEFEILGEYTVNHYSMHLRSRCACWNGCTSPQTSTSTSRTSPTTTRSIYYDACHYHDSQYGTIDLSSIGSMTGPPIFKDVESIFPNNFVWSYNPCYKFSEDSCQNVAGCQIDKTRHISYTIGLQENAYWINMNNTQNLVPAIVYPSSSSNRRLTVQLICNPSLSSHRLQVLGETSVGKYVMELTSPCACWDGCTTPIPPRVPFRWRFWMIASAVLVVVFLLFLMMITCLFCSKPKRNHPIIVFDEKTPIMKGVVNYHQ
;
A
#
# COMPACT_ATOMS: atom_id res chain seq x y z
N MET A 1 73.41 23.36 -29.41
CA MET A 1 72.95 22.11 -28.78
C MET A 1 72.04 22.50 -27.62
N GLN A 2 70.75 22.71 -27.92
CA GLN A 2 69.74 23.19 -26.97
C GLN A 2 68.85 22.00 -26.59
N ILE A 3 68.93 21.59 -25.34
CA ILE A 3 68.08 20.53 -24.77
C ILE A 3 66.76 21.19 -24.37
N VAL A 4 65.71 20.90 -25.14
CA VAL A 4 64.34 21.33 -24.84
C VAL A 4 63.78 20.38 -23.79
N ASN A 5 63.64 20.86 -22.57
CA ASN A 5 62.90 20.19 -21.49
C ASN A 5 61.40 20.28 -21.80
N ILE A 6 60.82 19.18 -22.28
CA ILE A 6 59.37 19.02 -22.42
C ILE A 6 58.84 18.63 -21.04
N LEU A 7 58.28 19.61 -20.33
CA LEU A 7 57.57 19.43 -19.08
C LEU A 7 56.21 18.76 -19.38
N LEU A 8 56.16 17.44 -19.21
CA LEU A 8 54.95 16.63 -19.34
C LEU A 8 54.09 16.85 -18.09
N ILE A 9 53.14 17.80 -18.17
CA ILE A 9 52.10 17.98 -17.16
C ILE A 9 51.10 16.83 -17.34
N VAL A 10 51.30 15.75 -16.59
CA VAL A 10 50.29 14.69 -16.43
C VAL A 10 49.22 15.23 -15.50
N SER A 11 48.22 15.90 -16.07
CA SER A 11 46.99 16.22 -15.36
C SER A 11 46.24 14.92 -15.12
N PHE A 12 46.31 14.41 -13.89
CA PHE A 12 45.38 13.41 -13.38
C PHE A 12 44.01 14.08 -13.23
N CYS A 13 43.33 14.28 -14.36
CA CYS A 13 41.88 14.43 -14.34
C CYS A 13 41.34 13.06 -13.98
N SER A 14 41.02 12.85 -12.70
CA SER A 14 40.18 11.75 -12.26
C SER A 14 38.83 11.92 -12.96
N ALA A 15 38.73 11.44 -14.19
CA ALA A 15 37.47 11.30 -14.87
C ALA A 15 36.62 10.39 -13.99
N ILE A 16 35.64 10.99 -13.31
CA ILE A 16 34.57 10.27 -12.64
C ILE A 16 33.79 9.60 -13.78
N LEU A 17 34.23 8.41 -14.17
CA LEU A 17 33.46 7.50 -15.01
C LEU A 17 32.21 7.18 -14.19
N ALA A 18 31.13 7.92 -14.48
CA ALA A 18 29.79 7.49 -14.13
C ALA A 18 29.54 6.24 -14.99
N ASP A 19 29.91 5.09 -14.43
CA ASP A 19 29.60 3.80 -15.02
C ASP A 19 28.07 3.66 -15.09
N ASN A 20 27.56 3.09 -16.16
CA ASN A 20 26.12 2.96 -16.45
C ASN A 20 25.34 2.07 -15.43
N SER A 21 25.92 1.78 -14.27
CA SER A 21 25.40 0.90 -13.22
C SER A 21 24.03 1.28 -12.69
N CYS A 22 23.67 2.57 -12.75
CA CYS A 22 22.53 3.10 -12.04
C CYS A 22 21.37 3.57 -12.91
N ILE A 23 21.46 3.28 -14.21
CA ILE A 23 20.38 3.45 -15.16
C ILE A 23 19.94 2.06 -15.62
N PHE A 24 18.64 1.79 -15.52
CA PHE A 24 18.03 0.57 -16.01
C PHE A 24 16.95 0.89 -17.02
N GLU A 25 17.18 0.48 -18.27
CA GLU A 25 16.25 0.68 -19.36
C GLU A 25 15.50 -0.62 -19.64
N HIS A 26 14.18 -0.59 -19.50
CA HIS A 26 13.31 -1.71 -19.84
C HIS A 26 12.53 -1.40 -21.11
N PRO A 27 12.48 -2.33 -22.10
CA PRO A 27 11.96 -2.05 -23.44
C PRO A 27 10.50 -1.55 -23.46
N THR A 28 9.68 -1.95 -22.48
CA THR A 28 8.25 -1.60 -22.44
C THR A 28 7.83 -0.81 -21.20
N LYS A 29 8.67 -0.73 -20.17
CA LYS A 29 8.28 -0.10 -18.89
C LYS A 29 8.87 1.30 -18.73
N GLY A 30 10.01 1.56 -19.35
CA GLY A 30 10.71 2.85 -19.28
C GLY A 30 12.06 2.73 -18.59
N ILE A 31 12.50 3.82 -17.98
CA ILE A 31 13.86 3.97 -17.44
C ILE A 31 13.81 4.22 -15.95
N ILE A 32 14.55 3.45 -15.17
CA ILE A 32 14.92 3.79 -13.79
C ILE A 32 16.28 4.47 -13.84
N ASN A 33 16.39 5.65 -13.20
CA ASN A 33 17.61 6.43 -13.19
C ASN A 33 17.86 6.98 -11.79
N LEU A 34 18.87 6.44 -11.11
CA LEU A 34 19.20 6.81 -9.72
C LEU A 34 20.21 7.97 -9.62
N SER A 35 20.63 8.56 -10.75
CA SER A 35 21.73 9.55 -10.80
C SER A 35 21.47 10.83 -10.02
N SER A 36 20.21 11.17 -9.79
CA SER A 36 19.76 12.31 -9.00
C SER A 36 19.79 12.07 -7.49
N ILE A 37 19.84 10.82 -7.04
CA ILE A 37 19.87 10.46 -5.61
C ILE A 37 21.31 10.34 -5.09
N GLY A 38 22.21 9.85 -5.94
CA GLY A 38 23.60 9.63 -5.58
C GLY A 38 24.36 10.93 -5.30
N LEU A 39 25.22 10.92 -4.28
CA LEU A 39 26.10 12.05 -3.99
C LEU A 39 27.41 11.94 -4.77
N ARG A 40 27.78 13.02 -5.47
CA ARG A 40 29.02 13.11 -6.27
C ARG A 40 30.25 13.60 -5.47
N ASN A 41 30.10 13.82 -4.17
CA ASN A 41 31.14 14.40 -3.31
C ASN A 41 32.03 13.34 -2.63
N GLY A 42 31.97 12.09 -3.09
CA GLY A 42 32.72 10.98 -2.51
C GLY A 42 32.23 10.52 -1.14
N GLN A 43 31.03 10.94 -0.72
CA GLN A 43 30.36 10.49 0.51
C GLN A 43 29.17 9.58 0.19
N PRO A 44 28.80 8.65 1.09
CA PRO A 44 27.59 7.87 0.92
C PRO A 44 26.32 8.72 1.09
N ARG A 45 25.32 8.49 0.23
CA ARG A 45 23.98 9.11 0.35
C ARG A 45 23.24 8.60 1.58
N PHE A 46 23.28 7.28 1.79
CA PHE A 46 22.71 6.59 2.93
C PHE A 46 23.86 6.09 3.77
N ARG A 47 24.05 6.67 4.96
CA ARG A 47 25.26 6.46 5.76
C ARG A 47 24.92 5.82 7.08
N ASP A 48 25.74 4.85 7.51
CA ASP A 48 25.70 4.30 8.86
C ASP A 48 24.28 3.83 9.26
N LEU A 49 23.61 3.07 8.38
CA LEU A 49 22.29 2.50 8.65
C LEU A 49 22.40 1.12 9.28
N SER A 50 21.63 0.85 10.33
CA SER A 50 21.63 -0.46 11.01
C SER A 50 20.55 -1.38 10.43
N SER A 51 20.84 -2.68 10.43
CA SER A 51 19.83 -3.71 10.13
C SER A 51 19.02 -4.04 11.39
N PRO A 52 17.70 -4.30 11.29
CA PRO A 52 16.92 -4.83 12.42
C PRO A 52 17.44 -6.17 12.93
N SER A 53 18.05 -6.97 12.05
CA SER A 53 18.54 -8.33 12.35
C SER A 53 19.92 -8.38 13.01
N SER A 54 20.68 -7.27 13.01
CA SER A 54 22.03 -7.22 13.57
C SER A 54 22.39 -5.83 14.07
N SER A 55 22.69 -5.73 15.38
CA SER A 55 23.19 -4.51 16.00
C SER A 55 24.71 -4.34 15.89
N TYR A 56 25.42 -5.30 15.30
CA TYR A 56 26.89 -5.33 15.26
C TYR A 56 27.50 -4.66 14.03
N TYR A 57 26.69 -4.38 13.01
CA TYR A 57 27.14 -3.77 11.78
C TYR A 57 26.20 -2.65 11.32
N MET A 58 26.81 -1.67 10.67
CA MET A 58 26.18 -0.53 10.03
C MET A 58 26.53 -0.57 8.53
N TYR A 59 25.68 0.00 7.70
CA TYR A 59 25.80 -0.09 6.25
C TYR A 59 25.69 1.30 5.63
N SER A 60 26.56 1.57 4.67
CA SER A 60 26.56 2.78 3.88
C SER A 60 26.39 2.44 2.40
N PHE A 61 25.58 3.22 1.68
CA PHE A 61 25.28 3.05 0.26
C PHE A 61 25.27 4.40 -0.46
N ASN A 62 25.82 4.40 -1.68
CA ASN A 62 25.69 5.51 -2.60
C ASN A 62 25.33 4.98 -4.00
N PRO A 63 24.14 5.30 -4.54
CA PRO A 63 23.84 4.93 -5.92
C PRO A 63 24.71 5.75 -6.89
N CYS A 64 25.04 5.17 -8.04
CA CYS A 64 25.74 5.78 -9.19
C CYS A 64 27.20 6.26 -9.00
N TYR A 65 27.61 6.62 -7.79
CA TYR A 65 28.92 7.20 -7.55
C TYR A 65 29.61 6.42 -6.44
N SER A 66 30.90 6.14 -6.63
CA SER A 66 31.70 5.51 -5.60
C SER A 66 31.94 6.49 -4.44
N PHE A 67 32.11 5.94 -3.24
CA PHE A 67 32.54 6.68 -2.07
C PHE A 67 33.68 5.94 -1.36
N THR A 68 34.36 6.64 -0.45
CA THR A 68 35.35 6.06 0.43
C THR A 68 34.97 6.33 1.88
N GLU A 69 34.90 5.28 2.69
CA GLU A 69 34.58 5.35 4.12
C GLU A 69 35.36 4.27 4.86
N ASN A 70 36.14 4.67 5.87
CA ASN A 70 37.06 3.77 6.59
C ASN A 70 37.98 3.00 5.62
N SER A 71 37.99 1.66 5.68
CA SER A 71 38.76 0.81 4.76
C SER A 71 38.00 0.42 3.48
N CYS A 72 36.77 0.90 3.29
CA CYS A 72 36.03 0.73 2.04
C CYS A 72 36.46 1.81 1.05
N TYR A 73 37.24 1.43 0.02
CA TYR A 73 37.71 2.34 -1.03
C TYR A 73 36.92 2.14 -2.32
N ASN A 74 36.49 3.25 -2.94
CA ASN A 74 35.72 3.24 -4.18
C ASN A 74 34.47 2.33 -4.14
N ALA A 75 33.83 2.24 -2.97
CA ALA A 75 32.71 1.36 -2.73
C ALA A 75 31.40 1.95 -3.28
N ALA A 76 30.49 1.07 -3.69
CA ALA A 76 29.06 1.38 -3.85
C ALA A 76 28.30 1.07 -2.56
N VAL A 77 28.70 -0.01 -1.87
CA VAL A 77 28.12 -0.45 -0.58
C VAL A 77 29.28 -0.82 0.37
N CYS A 78 29.23 -0.31 1.59
CA CYS A 78 30.20 -0.59 2.64
C CYS A 78 29.48 -1.09 3.90
N GLN A 79 30.02 -2.12 4.53
CA GLN A 79 29.62 -2.57 5.87
C GLN A 79 30.70 -2.17 6.88
N ILE A 80 30.31 -1.68 8.03
CA ILE A 80 31.20 -1.17 9.07
C ILE A 80 30.77 -1.79 10.40
N SER A 81 31.69 -2.34 11.19
CA SER A 81 31.37 -2.83 12.53
C SER A 81 30.88 -1.68 13.40
N SER A 82 29.99 -1.93 14.37
CA SER A 82 29.42 -0.88 15.23
C SER A 82 30.48 -0.16 16.07
N ASP A 83 31.64 -0.79 16.32
CA ASP A 83 32.80 -0.17 16.97
C ASP A 83 33.75 0.55 15.98
N ARG A 84 33.40 0.55 14.69
CA ARG A 84 34.12 1.14 13.55
C ARG A 84 35.55 0.63 13.34
N LYS A 85 35.93 -0.49 13.97
CA LYS A 85 37.29 -1.06 13.83
C LYS A 85 37.45 -1.90 12.57
N HIS A 86 36.37 -2.43 12.03
CA HIS A 86 36.37 -3.27 10.84
C HIS A 86 35.41 -2.70 9.81
N SER A 87 35.82 -2.70 8.55
CA SER A 87 34.93 -2.37 7.44
C SER A 87 35.20 -3.26 6.24
N PHE A 88 34.14 -3.60 5.54
CA PHE A 88 34.12 -4.56 4.44
C PHE A 88 33.42 -3.92 3.25
N THR A 89 34.12 -3.82 2.11
CA THR A 89 33.49 -3.45 0.84
C THR A 89 32.58 -4.60 0.42
N LEU A 90 31.28 -4.32 0.29
CA LEU A 90 30.31 -5.33 -0.13
C LEU A 90 30.03 -5.28 -1.63
N GLY A 91 30.21 -4.13 -2.27
CA GLY A 91 29.94 -3.94 -3.69
C GLY A 91 30.61 -2.69 -4.24
N THR A 92 30.89 -2.68 -5.55
CA THR A 92 31.53 -1.55 -6.25
C THR A 92 30.73 -1.15 -7.48
N GLN A 93 30.83 0.12 -7.91
CA GLN A 93 30.08 0.59 -9.10
C GLN A 93 30.49 -0.13 -10.40
N GLY A 94 31.73 -0.63 -10.47
CA GLY A 94 32.25 -1.30 -11.67
C GLY A 94 31.73 -2.73 -11.88
N VAL A 95 31.06 -3.32 -10.89
CA VAL A 95 30.45 -4.66 -11.02
C VAL A 95 29.02 -4.62 -10.50
N SER A 96 28.14 -4.11 -11.36
CA SER A 96 26.70 -4.02 -11.09
C SER A 96 25.88 -4.69 -12.19
N THR A 97 24.78 -5.32 -11.82
CA THR A 97 23.82 -5.89 -12.77
C THR A 97 22.39 -5.54 -12.37
N TRP A 98 21.51 -5.40 -13.36
CA TRP A 98 20.08 -5.25 -13.15
C TRP A 98 19.36 -6.53 -13.52
N THR A 99 18.40 -6.92 -12.67
CA THR A 99 17.49 -8.04 -12.93
C THR A 99 16.06 -7.62 -12.61
N LEU A 100 15.09 -8.39 -13.10
CA LEU A 100 13.69 -8.28 -12.69
C LEU A 100 13.35 -9.51 -11.86
N ASP A 101 12.98 -9.30 -10.60
CA ASP A 101 12.35 -10.35 -9.82
C ASP A 101 10.90 -10.50 -10.26
N SER A 102 10.52 -11.73 -10.59
CA SER A 102 9.16 -12.13 -10.96
C SER A 102 8.54 -11.24 -12.06
N ASP A 103 9.36 -10.80 -13.03
CA ASP A 103 9.02 -9.87 -14.13
C ASP A 103 8.49 -8.49 -13.72
N VAL A 104 8.45 -8.13 -12.43
CA VAL A 104 7.79 -6.90 -11.95
C VAL A 104 8.77 -5.96 -11.28
N THR A 105 9.61 -6.48 -10.38
CA THR A 105 10.36 -5.65 -9.44
C THR A 105 11.83 -5.56 -9.84
N PRO A 106 12.36 -4.38 -10.18
CA PRO A 106 13.77 -4.21 -10.52
C PRO A 106 14.66 -4.43 -9.31
N VAL A 107 15.73 -5.20 -9.51
CA VAL A 107 16.75 -5.47 -8.50
C VAL A 107 18.11 -5.06 -9.08
N LEU A 108 18.78 -4.17 -8.37
CA LEU A 108 20.15 -3.75 -8.65
C LEU A 108 21.10 -4.56 -7.77
N THR A 109 21.95 -5.34 -8.39
CA THR A 109 22.94 -6.17 -7.70
C THR A 109 24.32 -5.57 -7.85
N TYR A 110 25.06 -5.46 -6.75
CA TYR A 110 26.48 -5.13 -6.72
C TYR A 110 27.30 -6.31 -6.21
N THR A 111 28.49 -6.52 -6.75
CA THR A 111 29.41 -7.55 -6.24
C THR A 111 30.81 -7.01 -5.94
N TYR A 112 31.49 -7.65 -4.99
CA TYR A 112 32.90 -7.43 -4.66
C TYR A 112 33.51 -8.67 -4.00
N GLY A 113 34.41 -9.36 -4.70
CA GLY A 113 34.91 -10.66 -4.24
C GLY A 113 33.77 -11.68 -4.18
N GLU A 114 33.55 -12.26 -3.01
CA GLU A 114 32.44 -13.20 -2.75
C GLU A 114 31.15 -12.49 -2.28
N ASN A 115 31.22 -11.20 -1.96
CA ASN A 115 30.08 -10.43 -1.49
C ASN A 115 29.13 -10.07 -2.63
N THR A 116 27.84 -10.26 -2.39
CA THR A 116 26.75 -9.89 -3.29
C THR A 116 25.71 -9.08 -2.52
N VAL A 117 25.40 -7.87 -2.99
CA VAL A 117 24.35 -7.02 -2.42
C VAL A 117 23.23 -6.88 -3.44
N SER A 118 22.04 -7.31 -3.07
CA SER A 118 20.82 -7.12 -3.87
C SER A 118 20.00 -5.97 -3.30
N ILE A 119 19.74 -4.97 -4.14
CA ILE A 119 18.94 -3.80 -3.77
C ILE A 119 17.63 -3.83 -4.56
N THR A 120 16.53 -4.13 -3.89
CA THR A 120 15.19 -4.13 -4.49
C THR A 120 14.68 -2.71 -4.62
N MET A 121 14.27 -2.34 -5.84
CA MET A 121 13.66 -1.04 -6.11
C MET A 121 12.18 -1.06 -5.71
N ILE A 122 11.84 -0.27 -4.70
CA ILE A 122 10.46 -0.06 -4.28
C ILE A 122 10.02 1.31 -4.81
N CYS A 123 9.26 1.30 -5.90
CA CYS A 123 8.68 2.54 -6.44
C CYS A 123 7.80 3.21 -5.37
N SER A 124 8.15 4.44 -5.01
CA SER A 124 7.31 5.29 -4.17
C SER A 124 7.32 6.70 -4.73
N THR A 125 6.16 7.21 -5.13
CA THR A 125 6.02 8.60 -5.55
C THR A 125 5.89 9.55 -4.36
N VAL A 126 5.97 9.05 -3.12
CA VAL A 126 5.61 9.80 -1.89
C VAL A 126 6.80 10.00 -0.97
N VAL A 127 7.65 8.98 -0.83
CA VAL A 127 8.89 9.08 -0.05
C VAL A 127 9.98 9.61 -0.97
N GLU A 128 10.70 10.65 -0.55
CA GLU A 128 11.82 11.22 -1.34
C GLU A 128 12.84 10.11 -1.63
N ASP A 129 13.54 9.64 -0.59
CA ASP A 129 14.46 8.51 -0.64
C ASP A 129 14.57 7.86 0.75
N GLU A 130 14.17 6.60 0.88
CA GLU A 130 14.38 5.78 2.08
C GLU A 130 15.16 4.52 1.70
N PHE A 131 16.15 4.19 2.50
CA PHE A 131 16.99 3.01 2.31
C PHE A 131 16.89 2.13 3.55
N GLU A 132 16.41 0.92 3.35
CA GLU A 132 16.19 -0.07 4.41
C GLU A 132 17.19 -1.21 4.25
N ILE A 133 17.83 -1.59 5.35
CA ILE A 133 18.76 -2.71 5.40
C ILE A 133 18.05 -3.92 5.99
N LEU A 134 17.86 -4.98 5.21
CA LEU A 134 17.35 -6.25 5.73
C LEU A 134 18.47 -7.10 6.35
N GLY A 135 19.70 -6.88 5.87
CA GLY A 135 20.92 -7.52 6.36
C GLY A 135 21.36 -8.70 5.49
N GLU A 136 22.19 -9.54 6.08
CA GLU A 136 22.72 -10.76 5.45
C GLU A 136 21.73 -11.91 5.63
N TYR A 137 21.30 -12.53 4.54
CA TYR A 137 20.33 -13.64 4.58
C TYR A 137 20.99 -15.01 4.35
N THR A 138 22.10 -15.04 3.62
CA THR A 138 23.04 -16.17 3.54
C THR A 138 24.45 -15.62 3.53
N VAL A 139 25.45 -16.44 3.87
CA VAL A 139 26.85 -16.01 3.91
C VAL A 139 27.23 -15.24 2.64
N ASN A 140 27.76 -14.03 2.82
CA ASN A 140 28.18 -13.08 1.78
C ASN A 140 27.05 -12.57 0.87
N HIS A 141 25.77 -12.75 1.22
CA HIS A 141 24.63 -12.25 0.45
C HIS A 141 23.75 -11.33 1.30
N TYR A 142 23.62 -10.09 0.84
CA TYR A 142 22.96 -9.01 1.54
C TYR A 142 21.73 -8.54 0.76
N SER A 143 20.65 -8.25 1.48
CA SER A 143 19.42 -7.73 0.91
C SER A 143 19.09 -6.36 1.50
N MET A 144 18.71 -5.43 0.62
CA MET A 144 18.40 -4.04 0.95
C MET A 144 17.22 -3.57 0.09
N HIS A 145 16.47 -2.59 0.57
CA HIS A 145 15.41 -1.95 -0.18
C HIS A 145 15.72 -0.47 -0.40
N LEU A 146 15.57 -0.01 -1.64
CA LEU A 146 15.57 1.41 -1.96
C LEU A 146 14.14 1.83 -2.32
N ARG A 147 13.51 2.58 -1.42
CA ARG A 147 12.21 3.18 -1.65
C ARG A 147 12.39 4.63 -2.10
N SER A 148 12.09 4.92 -3.36
CA SER A 148 12.28 6.25 -3.92
C SER A 148 11.37 6.49 -5.12
N ARG A 149 11.14 7.75 -5.44
CA ARG A 149 10.54 8.13 -6.73
C ARG A 149 11.40 7.67 -7.90
N CYS A 150 12.72 7.68 -7.77
CA CYS A 150 13.59 7.27 -8.88
C CYS A 150 13.65 5.76 -9.06
N ALA A 151 13.16 4.98 -8.08
CA ALA A 151 12.93 3.54 -8.21
C ALA A 151 11.68 3.23 -9.07
N CYS A 152 10.84 4.23 -9.36
CA CYS A 152 9.74 4.10 -10.33
C CYS A 152 10.25 4.22 -11.76
N TRP A 153 9.62 3.48 -12.67
CA TRP A 153 9.83 3.67 -14.11
C TRP A 153 9.52 5.11 -14.52
N ASN A 154 10.50 5.77 -15.13
CA ASN A 154 10.49 7.18 -15.54
C ASN A 154 10.27 8.17 -14.37
N GLY A 155 10.45 7.74 -13.12
CA GLY A 155 10.13 8.57 -11.96
C GLY A 155 11.06 9.77 -11.79
N CYS A 156 12.31 9.65 -12.26
CA CYS A 156 13.35 10.68 -12.21
C CYS A 156 13.98 11.01 -13.56
N THR A 157 13.42 10.49 -14.66
CA THR A 157 13.74 11.01 -16.00
C THR A 157 13.10 12.38 -16.14
N SER A 158 13.87 13.43 -15.90
CA SER A 158 13.40 14.81 -16.06
C SER A 158 13.12 15.13 -17.53
N PRO A 159 11.98 15.78 -17.87
CA PRO A 159 11.93 16.72 -18.98
C PRO A 159 11.86 18.17 -18.47
N GLN A 160 12.89 18.94 -18.83
CA GLN A 160 12.91 20.40 -19.01
C GLN A 160 12.63 21.36 -17.82
N THR A 161 13.62 22.23 -17.61
CA THR A 161 13.51 23.70 -17.56
C THR A 161 12.10 24.28 -17.33
N SER A 162 11.64 24.28 -16.08
CA SER A 162 10.54 25.14 -15.65
C SER A 162 11.09 26.27 -14.79
N THR A 163 11.29 27.42 -15.43
CA THR A 163 11.60 28.72 -14.81
C THR A 163 10.38 29.17 -14.00
N SER A 164 10.29 28.79 -12.72
CA SER A 164 9.20 29.25 -11.84
C SER A 164 9.65 30.47 -11.03
N THR A 165 9.15 31.65 -11.42
CA THR A 165 9.20 32.88 -10.63
C THR A 165 8.33 32.73 -9.39
N SER A 166 8.93 32.67 -8.21
CA SER A 166 8.22 32.64 -6.93
C SER A 166 7.62 34.01 -6.63
N ARG A 167 6.28 34.08 -6.52
CA ARG A 167 5.56 35.26 -6.05
C ARG A 167 4.98 34.96 -4.66
N THR A 168 5.58 35.58 -3.66
CA THR A 168 5.16 35.58 -2.26
C THR A 168 3.73 36.08 -2.14
N SER A 169 2.84 35.27 -1.56
CA SER A 169 1.50 35.71 -1.14
C SER A 169 1.36 35.63 0.38
N PRO A 170 0.53 36.49 0.99
CA PRO A 170 0.60 36.81 2.40
C PRO A 170 -0.20 35.84 3.27
N THR A 171 0.44 35.44 4.36
CA THR A 171 -0.09 34.60 5.44
C THR A 171 -1.27 35.27 6.14
N THR A 172 -2.48 34.73 5.95
CA THR A 172 -3.66 35.08 6.74
C THR A 172 -3.87 34.00 7.81
N THR A 173 -3.63 34.37 9.06
CA THR A 173 -3.78 33.50 10.23
C THR A 173 -5.27 33.29 10.53
N ARG A 174 -5.88 32.25 9.97
CA ARG A 174 -7.18 31.73 10.42
C ARG A 174 -6.96 30.78 11.60
N SER A 175 -7.82 30.83 12.60
CA SER A 175 -7.89 29.83 13.67
C SER A 175 -8.38 28.52 13.08
N ILE A 176 -7.47 27.55 12.92
CA ILE A 176 -7.78 26.36 12.16
C ILE A 176 -8.21 25.26 13.13
N TYR A 177 -9.53 25.19 13.31
CA TYR A 177 -10.17 23.94 13.69
C TYR A 177 -10.06 23.03 12.47
N TYR A 178 -8.92 22.35 12.33
CA TYR A 178 -8.72 21.36 11.28
C TYR A 178 -9.57 20.16 11.66
N ASP A 179 -10.78 20.13 11.12
CA ASP A 179 -11.45 18.86 10.89
C ASP A 179 -10.57 18.06 9.93
N ALA A 180 -9.73 17.17 10.47
CA ALA A 180 -8.74 16.42 9.70
C ALA A 180 -9.34 15.51 8.63
N CYS A 181 -10.66 15.50 8.50
CA CYS A 181 -11.43 14.74 7.53
C CYS A 181 -11.82 15.51 6.29
N HIS A 182 -11.71 16.82 6.35
CA HIS A 182 -12.13 17.71 5.28
C HIS A 182 -10.91 18.52 4.86
N TYR A 183 -10.49 18.32 3.62
CA TYR A 183 -9.51 19.18 2.98
C TYR A 183 -10.18 19.93 1.85
N HIS A 184 -10.14 21.26 1.90
CA HIS A 184 -10.69 22.12 0.87
C HIS A 184 -9.57 22.89 0.16
N ASP A 185 -9.52 22.75 -1.15
CA ASP A 185 -8.67 23.51 -2.05
C ASP A 185 -9.55 24.37 -2.97
N SER A 186 -9.24 25.66 -3.08
CA SER A 186 -10.03 26.58 -3.91
C SER A 186 -9.98 26.25 -5.41
N GLN A 187 -8.93 25.56 -5.86
CA GLN A 187 -8.70 25.22 -7.26
C GLN A 187 -9.17 23.79 -7.57
N TYR A 188 -8.90 22.84 -6.68
CA TYR A 188 -9.16 21.42 -6.96
C TYR A 188 -10.49 20.90 -6.41
N GLY A 189 -11.07 21.54 -5.39
CA GLY A 189 -12.32 21.09 -4.77
C GLY A 189 -12.11 20.58 -3.34
N THR A 190 -12.95 19.65 -2.90
CA THR A 190 -12.93 19.14 -1.52
C THR A 190 -12.71 17.64 -1.45
N ILE A 191 -11.76 17.19 -0.62
CA ILE A 191 -11.66 15.79 -0.19
C ILE A 191 -12.36 15.69 1.17
N ASP A 192 -13.37 14.82 1.25
CA ASP A 192 -14.17 14.59 2.45
C ASP A 192 -14.24 13.09 2.76
N LEU A 193 -13.56 12.69 3.83
CA LEU A 193 -13.52 11.30 4.30
C LEU A 193 -14.54 11.02 5.43
N SER A 194 -15.35 11.99 5.85
CA SER A 194 -16.30 11.82 6.96
C SER A 194 -17.36 10.76 6.68
N SER A 195 -17.72 10.56 5.41
CA SER A 195 -18.73 9.60 4.97
C SER A 195 -18.27 8.14 4.99
N ILE A 196 -16.95 7.89 5.00
CA ILE A 196 -16.39 6.54 4.98
C ILE A 196 -16.00 6.03 6.37
N GLY A 197 -15.92 6.92 7.35
CA GLY A 197 -15.63 6.57 8.73
C GLY A 197 -16.85 5.97 9.45
N SER A 198 -16.59 5.02 10.35
CA SER A 198 -17.62 4.47 11.24
C SER A 198 -17.76 5.31 12.51
N MET A 199 -18.94 5.85 12.76
CA MET A 199 -19.27 6.56 14.02
C MET A 199 -19.69 5.62 15.16
N THR A 200 -19.88 4.33 14.87
CA THR A 200 -20.55 3.40 15.80
C THR A 200 -19.63 2.75 16.83
N GLY A 201 -18.36 3.15 16.88
CA GLY A 201 -17.37 2.58 17.79
C GLY A 201 -16.34 1.70 17.08
N PRO A 202 -16.71 0.59 16.42
CA PRO A 202 -15.75 -0.24 15.70
C PRO A 202 -15.14 0.47 14.49
N PRO A 203 -13.87 0.17 14.14
CA PRO A 203 -13.23 0.70 12.94
C PRO A 203 -13.90 0.15 11.67
N ILE A 204 -14.02 0.99 10.64
CA ILE A 204 -14.58 0.55 9.35
C ILE A 204 -13.67 -0.45 8.63
N PHE A 205 -12.35 -0.30 8.76
CA PHE A 205 -11.36 -1.26 8.28
C PHE A 205 -10.79 -1.99 9.49
N LYS A 206 -11.28 -3.20 9.75
CA LYS A 206 -10.92 -3.98 10.93
C LYS A 206 -10.05 -5.17 10.56
N ASP A 207 -9.02 -5.44 11.35
CA ASP A 207 -8.16 -6.64 11.25
C ASP A 207 -7.60 -6.88 9.83
N VAL A 208 -7.21 -5.82 9.13
CA VAL A 208 -6.65 -5.89 7.77
C VAL A 208 -5.22 -6.40 7.82
N GLU A 209 -4.91 -7.45 7.06
CA GLU A 209 -3.55 -7.98 6.94
C GLU A 209 -2.66 -7.08 6.08
N SER A 210 -1.35 -7.07 6.38
CA SER A 210 -0.36 -6.45 5.51
C SER A 210 -0.16 -7.27 4.24
N ILE A 211 0.24 -6.61 3.16
CA ILE A 211 0.70 -7.27 1.93
C ILE A 211 1.98 -8.10 2.16
N PHE A 212 2.75 -7.78 3.20
CA PHE A 212 3.93 -8.53 3.60
C PHE A 212 3.57 -9.46 4.76
N PRO A 213 3.81 -10.78 4.65
CA PRO A 213 3.46 -11.74 5.69
C PRO A 213 4.10 -11.39 7.04
N ASN A 214 3.28 -11.30 8.08
CA ASN A 214 3.75 -11.11 9.46
C ASN A 214 2.66 -11.57 10.47
N ASN A 215 2.99 -11.41 11.76
CA ASN A 215 2.15 -11.83 12.89
C ASN A 215 1.22 -10.73 13.41
N PHE A 216 0.90 -9.71 12.61
CA PHE A 216 0.03 -8.60 12.99
C PHE A 216 -1.11 -8.42 12.00
N VAL A 217 -2.16 -7.75 12.49
CA VAL A 217 -3.27 -7.18 11.73
C VAL A 217 -3.44 -5.72 12.11
N TRP A 218 -4.10 -4.94 11.24
CA TRP A 218 -4.25 -3.51 11.43
C TRP A 218 -5.70 -3.08 11.30
N SER A 219 -6.12 -2.23 12.21
CA SER A 219 -7.41 -1.57 12.18
C SER A 219 -7.24 -0.08 11.94
N TYR A 220 -8.11 0.51 11.11
CA TYR A 220 -8.11 1.93 10.78
C TYR A 220 -9.54 2.44 10.65
N ASN A 221 -9.79 3.62 11.19
CA ASN A 221 -11.05 4.32 11.04
C ASN A 221 -10.77 5.78 10.66
N PRO A 222 -11.04 6.19 9.42
CA PRO A 222 -10.96 7.60 9.08
C PRO A 222 -11.99 8.35 9.92
N CYS A 223 -11.61 9.54 10.38
CA CYS A 223 -12.51 10.55 10.93
C CYS A 223 -13.12 10.36 12.30
N TYR A 224 -13.24 9.13 12.75
CA TYR A 224 -13.84 8.84 14.03
C TYR A 224 -12.91 7.98 14.85
N LYS A 225 -12.70 8.40 16.09
CA LYS A 225 -11.93 7.63 17.06
C LYS A 225 -12.61 6.29 17.29
N PHE A 226 -11.82 5.24 17.39
CA PHE A 226 -12.28 3.93 17.83
C PHE A 226 -11.44 3.41 18.98
N SER A 227 -11.96 2.38 19.65
CA SER A 227 -11.23 1.59 20.63
C SER A 227 -11.29 0.11 20.25
N GLU A 228 -10.16 -0.56 20.30
CA GLU A 228 -10.02 -1.99 20.05
C GLU A 228 -8.86 -2.53 20.89
N ASP A 229 -9.11 -3.59 21.65
CA ASP A 229 -8.13 -4.16 22.59
C ASP A 229 -7.52 -3.08 23.51
N SER A 230 -6.19 -2.94 23.54
CA SER A 230 -5.51 -1.91 24.34
C SER A 230 -5.45 -0.53 23.67
N CYS A 231 -5.79 -0.43 22.38
CA CYS A 231 -5.86 0.84 21.67
C CYS A 231 -7.15 1.58 22.06
N GLN A 232 -7.02 2.77 22.64
CA GLN A 232 -8.16 3.57 23.09
C GLN A 232 -8.18 4.93 22.38
N ASN A 233 -9.34 5.29 21.82
CA ASN A 233 -9.57 6.57 21.16
C ASN A 233 -8.56 6.88 20.03
N VAL A 234 -8.23 5.87 19.21
CA VAL A 234 -7.21 5.95 18.16
C VAL A 234 -7.81 6.14 16.77
N ALA A 235 -6.99 6.59 15.82
CA ALA A 235 -7.30 6.55 14.38
C ALA A 235 -6.83 5.22 13.75
N GLY A 236 -5.80 4.59 14.32
CA GLY A 236 -5.31 3.29 13.89
C GLY A 236 -4.70 2.47 15.03
N CYS A 237 -4.84 1.15 14.93
CA CYS A 237 -4.33 0.17 15.87
C CYS A 237 -3.62 -0.96 15.13
N GLN A 238 -2.46 -1.38 15.62
CA GLN A 238 -1.78 -2.61 15.21
C GLN A 238 -1.98 -3.65 16.30
N ILE A 239 -2.42 -4.85 15.95
CA ILE A 239 -2.78 -5.92 16.89
C ILE A 239 -2.04 -7.17 16.44
N ASP A 240 -1.38 -7.87 17.35
CA ASP A 240 -0.77 -9.14 17.00
C ASP A 240 -1.87 -10.20 16.74
N LYS A 241 -1.61 -11.21 15.91
CA LYS A 241 -2.61 -12.21 15.51
C LYS A 241 -3.14 -13.05 16.68
N THR A 242 -2.41 -13.12 17.81
CA THR A 242 -2.88 -13.77 19.04
C THR A 242 -3.72 -12.83 19.93
N ARG A 243 -3.81 -11.54 19.57
CA ARG A 243 -4.50 -10.46 20.29
C ARG A 243 -4.03 -10.28 21.74
N HIS A 244 -2.79 -10.66 22.04
CA HIS A 244 -2.17 -10.43 23.35
C HIS A 244 -1.49 -9.08 23.46
N ILE A 245 -1.11 -8.48 22.33
CA ILE A 245 -0.33 -7.27 22.22
C ILE A 245 -0.98 -6.37 21.18
N SER A 246 -1.24 -5.13 21.55
CA SER A 246 -1.72 -4.11 20.63
C SER A 246 -0.94 -2.80 20.83
N TYR A 247 -0.92 -2.00 19.77
CA TYR A 247 -0.10 -0.82 19.65
C TYR A 247 -0.90 0.31 19.00
N THR A 248 -1.02 1.43 19.71
CA THR A 248 -1.53 2.67 19.12
C THR A 248 -0.53 3.17 18.08
N ILE A 249 -0.97 3.27 16.83
CA ILE A 249 -0.12 3.70 15.70
C ILE A 249 -0.45 5.11 15.20
N GLY A 250 -1.60 5.67 15.57
CA GLY A 250 -1.97 7.06 15.26
C GLY A 250 -3.20 7.54 16.00
N LEU A 251 -3.24 8.83 16.33
CA LEU A 251 -4.35 9.49 17.04
C LEU A 251 -5.11 10.43 16.10
N GLN A 252 -6.45 10.44 16.23
CA GLN A 252 -7.32 11.24 15.37
C GLN A 252 -7.14 12.74 15.59
N GLU A 253 -6.93 13.15 16.85
CA GLU A 253 -6.71 14.56 17.25
C GLU A 253 -5.41 15.17 16.73
N ASN A 254 -4.46 14.34 16.30
CA ASN A 254 -3.17 14.79 15.81
C ASN A 254 -3.10 14.79 14.28
N ALA A 255 -4.22 14.48 13.61
CA ALA A 255 -4.23 14.25 12.18
C ALA A 255 -3.96 15.53 11.38
N TYR A 256 -3.14 15.42 10.33
CA TYR A 256 -2.86 16.52 9.41
C TYR A 256 -2.62 16.02 7.98
N TRP A 257 -2.93 16.87 7.02
CA TRP A 257 -2.81 16.59 5.59
C TRP A 257 -1.40 16.91 5.08
N ILE A 258 -0.90 16.09 4.17
CA ILE A 258 0.34 16.33 3.41
C ILE A 258 0.08 16.09 1.92
N ASN A 259 0.96 16.62 1.07
CA ASN A 259 0.96 16.37 -0.38
C ASN A 259 -0.34 16.78 -1.11
N MET A 260 -0.99 17.85 -0.62
CA MET A 260 -2.25 18.33 -1.19
C MET A 260 -2.07 19.26 -2.39
N ASN A 261 -0.85 19.73 -2.62
CA ASN A 261 -0.47 20.46 -3.82
C ASN A 261 -0.34 19.46 -4.98
N ASN A 262 -1.36 19.39 -5.84
CA ASN A 262 -1.43 18.56 -7.05
C ASN A 262 -0.30 18.85 -8.10
N THR A 263 0.77 19.54 -7.72
CA THR A 263 1.85 20.03 -8.57
C THR A 263 3.10 19.16 -8.55
N GLN A 264 3.22 18.18 -7.63
CA GLN A 264 4.47 17.41 -7.44
C GLN A 264 4.38 15.89 -7.73
N ASN A 265 3.29 15.38 -8.31
CA ASN A 265 3.01 13.94 -8.45
C ASN A 265 3.03 13.15 -7.13
N LEU A 266 2.95 13.84 -5.98
CA LEU A 266 2.87 13.20 -4.68
C LEU A 266 1.41 12.79 -4.45
N VAL A 267 1.19 11.60 -3.90
CA VAL A 267 -0.15 11.13 -3.54
C VAL A 267 -0.62 11.91 -2.31
N PRO A 268 -1.82 12.53 -2.33
CA PRO A 268 -2.43 13.13 -1.15
C PRO A 268 -2.45 12.15 0.02
N ALA A 269 -2.12 12.61 1.23
CA ALA A 269 -2.10 11.72 2.38
C ALA A 269 -2.51 12.42 3.68
N ILE A 270 -2.99 11.62 4.63
CA ILE A 270 -3.26 12.04 6.00
C ILE A 270 -2.29 11.33 6.92
N VAL A 271 -1.70 12.09 7.83
CA VAL A 271 -0.75 11.60 8.82
C VAL A 271 -1.37 11.68 10.20
N TYR A 272 -1.23 10.59 10.97
CA TYR A 272 -1.73 10.42 12.33
C TYR A 272 -0.56 10.11 13.27
N PRO A 273 0.06 11.12 13.90
CA PRO A 273 1.06 10.91 14.95
C PRO A 273 0.46 10.33 16.24
N SER A 274 1.17 9.38 16.85
CA SER A 274 0.93 8.96 18.23
C SER A 274 1.58 9.93 19.22
N SER A 275 1.01 10.05 20.43
CA SER A 275 1.50 10.96 21.47
C SER A 275 2.75 10.46 22.21
N SER A 276 2.98 9.15 22.26
CA SER A 276 3.93 8.56 23.25
C SER A 276 5.06 7.72 22.66
N SER A 277 5.02 7.38 21.37
CA SER A 277 5.77 6.21 20.89
C SER A 277 6.63 6.41 19.64
N ASN A 278 6.95 7.65 19.22
CA ASN A 278 7.52 7.94 17.88
C ASN A 278 6.72 7.33 16.70
N ARG A 279 5.54 6.76 17.01
CA ARG A 279 4.70 6.05 16.07
C ARG A 279 3.93 7.04 15.22
N ARG A 280 3.83 6.73 13.93
CA ARG A 280 3.15 7.56 12.95
C ARG A 280 2.51 6.68 11.91
N LEU A 281 1.20 6.80 11.77
CA LEU A 281 0.44 6.22 10.68
C LEU A 281 0.31 7.24 9.55
N THR A 282 0.71 6.85 8.33
CA THR A 282 0.48 7.61 7.10
C THR A 282 -0.51 6.85 6.24
N VAL A 283 -1.61 7.50 5.86
CA VAL A 283 -2.64 6.94 4.97
C VAL A 283 -2.61 7.69 3.65
N GLN A 284 -2.16 7.01 2.60
CA GLN A 284 -2.13 7.53 1.23
C GLN A 284 -3.51 7.40 0.59
N LEU A 285 -3.97 8.45 -0.08
CA LEU A 285 -5.29 8.54 -0.67
C LEU A 285 -5.21 8.31 -2.18
N ILE A 286 -5.64 7.13 -2.61
CA ILE A 286 -5.65 6.73 -4.02
C ILE A 286 -7.04 7.00 -4.58
N CYS A 287 -7.16 8.05 -5.38
CA CYS A 287 -8.40 8.40 -6.07
C CYS A 287 -8.77 7.32 -7.10
N ASN A 288 -9.95 6.73 -6.95
CA ASN A 288 -10.56 5.89 -7.98
C ASN A 288 -12.08 6.13 -8.02
N PRO A 289 -12.57 6.96 -8.96
CA PRO A 289 -13.99 7.33 -9.02
C PRO A 289 -14.89 6.19 -9.49
N SER A 290 -14.32 5.13 -10.09
CA SER A 290 -15.08 4.00 -10.63
C SER A 290 -15.40 2.92 -9.60
N LEU A 291 -14.89 3.04 -8.37
CA LEU A 291 -15.14 2.06 -7.32
C LEU A 291 -16.52 2.25 -6.69
N SER A 292 -17.27 1.16 -6.57
CA SER A 292 -18.51 1.12 -5.80
C SER A 292 -18.30 1.01 -4.29
N SER A 293 -17.07 0.73 -3.85
CA SER A 293 -16.72 0.53 -2.44
C SER A 293 -15.29 0.99 -2.14
N HIS A 294 -15.02 1.31 -0.88
CA HIS A 294 -13.70 1.72 -0.41
C HIS A 294 -12.83 0.49 -0.11
N ARG A 295 -11.53 0.58 -0.37
CA ARG A 295 -10.57 -0.49 -0.07
C ARG A 295 -9.38 0.07 0.69
N LEU A 296 -8.98 -0.61 1.76
CA LEU A 296 -7.74 -0.35 2.47
C LEU A 296 -6.73 -1.47 2.16
N GLN A 297 -5.51 -1.09 1.83
CA GLN A 297 -4.36 -1.98 1.74
C GLN A 297 -3.33 -1.55 2.76
N VAL A 298 -2.83 -2.51 3.54
CA VAL A 298 -1.85 -2.22 4.60
C VAL A 298 -0.48 -2.62 4.11
N LEU A 299 0.47 -1.69 4.11
CA LEU A 299 1.88 -2.02 3.86
C LEU A 299 2.55 -2.49 5.15
N GLY A 300 1.99 -2.14 6.30
CA GLY A 300 2.50 -2.51 7.61
C GLY A 300 3.48 -1.46 8.14
N GLU A 301 4.41 -1.91 8.97
CA GLU A 301 5.49 -1.09 9.54
C GLU A 301 6.65 -1.04 8.55
N THR A 302 6.87 0.12 7.92
CA THR A 302 7.89 0.31 6.87
C THR A 302 9.26 0.70 7.45
N SER A 303 9.24 1.24 8.67
CA SER A 303 10.41 1.47 9.51
C SER A 303 9.93 1.55 10.96
N VAL A 304 10.84 1.47 11.94
CA VAL A 304 10.45 1.39 13.36
C VAL A 304 9.52 2.55 13.75
N GLY A 305 8.28 2.20 14.10
CA GLY A 305 7.20 3.12 14.42
C GLY A 305 6.60 3.88 13.23
N LYS A 306 6.91 3.57 11.98
CA LYS A 306 6.33 4.21 10.80
C LYS A 306 5.44 3.21 10.08
N TYR A 307 4.15 3.52 10.02
CA TYR A 307 3.14 2.65 9.43
C TYR A 307 2.57 3.31 8.19
N VAL A 308 2.39 2.53 7.12
CA VAL A 308 1.83 3.04 5.86
C VAL A 308 0.63 2.19 5.44
N MET A 309 -0.44 2.88 5.06
CA MET A 309 -1.65 2.29 4.49
C MET A 309 -2.02 3.05 3.21
N GLU A 310 -2.67 2.35 2.30
CA GLU A 310 -3.20 2.89 1.06
C GLU A 310 -4.73 2.76 1.07
N LEU A 311 -5.42 3.89 1.05
CA LEU A 311 -6.87 3.98 0.99
C LEU A 311 -7.29 4.31 -0.44
N THR A 312 -7.81 3.31 -1.16
CA THR A 312 -8.39 3.51 -2.49
C THR A 312 -9.88 3.77 -2.37
N SER A 313 -10.34 4.93 -2.84
CA SER A 313 -11.71 5.38 -2.60
C SER A 313 -12.17 6.40 -3.65
N PRO A 314 -13.46 6.45 -4.02
CA PRO A 314 -14.01 7.62 -4.69
C PRO A 314 -13.89 8.88 -3.82
N CYS A 315 -13.98 8.77 -2.49
CA CYS A 315 -13.83 9.92 -1.58
C CYS A 315 -12.40 10.46 -1.48
N ALA A 316 -11.41 9.71 -1.97
CA ALA A 316 -10.03 10.19 -2.09
C ALA A 316 -9.86 11.11 -3.32
N CYS A 317 -10.85 11.17 -4.20
CA CYS A 317 -10.89 12.12 -5.30
C CYS A 317 -11.44 13.46 -4.83
N TRP A 318 -10.95 14.55 -5.43
CA TRP A 318 -11.56 15.86 -5.29
C TRP A 318 -13.03 15.81 -5.68
N ASP A 319 -13.89 16.27 -4.76
CA ASP A 319 -15.35 16.26 -4.87
C ASP A 319 -15.96 14.87 -5.13
N GLY A 320 -15.19 13.80 -4.87
CA GLY A 320 -15.63 12.44 -5.19
C GLY A 320 -16.77 11.93 -4.30
N CYS A 321 -16.87 12.46 -3.07
CA CYS A 321 -17.95 12.13 -2.13
C CYS A 321 -18.85 13.30 -1.78
N THR A 322 -18.70 14.43 -2.46
CA THR A 322 -19.62 15.57 -2.34
C THR A 322 -20.82 15.44 -3.26
N THR A 323 -20.97 14.34 -4.01
CA THR A 323 -22.21 14.10 -4.76
C THR A 323 -23.36 14.10 -3.75
N PRO A 324 -24.25 15.11 -3.79
CA PRO A 324 -25.43 15.08 -2.94
C PRO A 324 -26.13 13.79 -3.33
N ILE A 325 -26.33 12.90 -2.35
CA ILE A 325 -27.21 11.74 -2.53
C ILE A 325 -28.44 12.34 -3.21
N PRO A 326 -28.71 12.03 -4.50
CA PRO A 326 -29.85 12.63 -5.18
C PRO A 326 -31.03 12.34 -4.25
N PRO A 327 -31.79 13.38 -3.84
CA PRO A 327 -32.74 13.29 -2.74
C PRO A 327 -33.46 11.98 -2.93
N ARG A 328 -33.32 11.04 -1.99
CA ARG A 328 -33.83 9.67 -2.13
C ARG A 328 -35.26 9.81 -2.60
N VAL A 329 -35.49 9.73 -3.91
CA VAL A 329 -36.83 9.60 -4.46
C VAL A 329 -37.26 8.30 -3.82
N PRO A 330 -38.25 8.31 -2.92
CA PRO A 330 -38.55 7.16 -2.08
C PRO A 330 -38.72 5.97 -3.01
N PHE A 331 -37.67 5.16 -3.09
CA PHE A 331 -37.54 4.16 -4.14
C PHE A 331 -38.61 3.14 -3.77
N ARG A 332 -39.67 3.11 -4.58
CA ARG A 332 -41.01 2.56 -4.30
C ARG A 332 -41.00 1.02 -4.19
N TRP A 333 -39.95 0.41 -3.61
CA TRP A 333 -39.88 -1.03 -3.30
C TRP A 333 -41.09 -1.51 -2.52
N ARG A 334 -41.63 -0.69 -1.61
CA ARG A 334 -42.86 -1.08 -0.90
C ARG A 334 -44.05 -1.26 -1.84
N PHE A 335 -44.19 -0.41 -2.88
CA PHE A 335 -45.26 -0.57 -3.86
C PHE A 335 -45.04 -1.77 -4.78
N TRP A 336 -43.80 -2.02 -5.21
CA TRP A 336 -43.49 -3.17 -6.06
C TRP A 336 -43.56 -4.51 -5.33
N MET A 337 -43.17 -4.56 -4.05
CA MET A 337 -43.31 -5.77 -3.22
C MET A 337 -44.77 -6.07 -2.90
N ILE A 338 -45.58 -5.05 -2.61
CA ILE A 338 -47.03 -5.23 -2.40
C ILE A 338 -47.71 -5.66 -3.71
N ALA A 339 -47.38 -5.02 -4.84
CA ALA A 339 -47.92 -5.40 -6.15
C ALA A 339 -47.54 -6.84 -6.53
N SER A 340 -46.28 -7.24 -6.34
CA SER A 340 -45.81 -8.61 -6.55
C SER A 340 -46.54 -9.62 -5.65
N ALA A 341 -46.63 -9.35 -4.35
CA ALA A 341 -47.33 -10.22 -3.41
C ALA A 341 -48.82 -10.38 -3.77
N VAL A 342 -49.50 -9.30 -4.16
CA VAL A 342 -50.91 -9.35 -4.61
C VAL A 342 -51.03 -10.16 -5.89
N LEU A 343 -50.13 -10.01 -6.86
CA LEU A 343 -50.15 -10.76 -8.12
C LEU A 343 -49.95 -12.26 -7.89
N VAL A 344 -49.06 -12.64 -6.97
CA VAL A 344 -48.86 -14.04 -6.56
C VAL A 344 -50.12 -14.61 -5.90
N VAL A 345 -50.76 -13.88 -4.99
CA VAL A 345 -52.00 -14.33 -4.34
C VAL A 345 -53.14 -14.50 -5.37
N VAL A 346 -53.31 -13.54 -6.27
CA VAL A 346 -54.33 -13.64 -7.35
C VAL A 346 -54.07 -14.84 -8.25
N PHE A 347 -52.81 -15.09 -8.61
CA PHE A 347 -52.42 -16.25 -9.41
C PHE A 347 -52.73 -17.57 -8.69
N LEU A 348 -52.43 -17.68 -7.40
CA LEU A 348 -52.75 -18.86 -6.60
C LEU A 348 -54.25 -19.11 -6.48
N LEU A 349 -55.06 -18.06 -6.28
CA LEU A 349 -56.53 -18.17 -6.25
C LEU A 349 -57.09 -18.62 -7.61
N PHE A 350 -56.53 -18.12 -8.70
CA PHE A 350 -56.92 -18.52 -10.05
C PHE A 350 -56.61 -20.00 -10.31
N LEU A 351 -55.42 -20.48 -9.92
CA LEU A 351 -55.08 -21.90 -9.99
C LEU A 351 -56.02 -22.77 -9.16
N MET A 352 -56.42 -22.29 -7.97
CA MET A 352 -57.38 -23.00 -7.11
C MET A 352 -58.78 -23.09 -7.74
N MET A 353 -59.24 -22.04 -8.41
CA MET A 353 -60.51 -22.08 -9.14
C MET A 353 -60.46 -23.07 -10.30
N ILE A 354 -59.35 -23.08 -11.05
CA ILE A 354 -59.14 -24.04 -12.14
C ILE A 354 -59.18 -25.48 -11.61
N THR A 355 -58.47 -25.77 -10.52
CA THR A 355 -58.49 -27.12 -9.93
C THR A 355 -59.87 -27.50 -9.41
N CYS A 356 -60.63 -26.59 -8.79
CA CYS A 356 -62.01 -26.84 -8.40
C CYS A 356 -62.93 -27.15 -9.61
N LEU A 357 -62.77 -26.44 -10.73
CA LEU A 357 -63.53 -26.72 -11.95
C LEU A 357 -63.20 -28.11 -12.52
N PHE A 358 -61.92 -28.50 -12.57
CA PHE A 358 -61.53 -29.83 -13.04
C PHE A 358 -61.81 -30.97 -12.05
N CYS A 359 -61.83 -30.69 -10.74
CA CYS A 359 -62.15 -31.66 -9.70
C CYS A 359 -63.64 -31.85 -9.46
N SER A 360 -64.51 -31.03 -10.07
CA SER A 360 -65.94 -31.30 -10.14
C SER A 360 -66.22 -32.48 -11.09
N LYS A 361 -65.76 -33.68 -10.71
CA LYS A 361 -66.07 -34.91 -11.41
C LYS A 361 -67.60 -35.09 -11.38
N PRO A 362 -68.24 -35.31 -12.53
CA PRO A 362 -69.66 -35.64 -12.57
C PRO A 362 -69.88 -36.90 -11.73
N LYS A 363 -70.81 -36.80 -10.79
CA LYS A 363 -71.18 -37.85 -9.83
C LYS A 363 -71.54 -39.12 -10.60
N ARG A 364 -70.57 -40.03 -10.77
CA ARG A 364 -70.81 -41.34 -11.38
C ARG A 364 -71.46 -42.22 -10.32
N ASN A 365 -72.71 -42.59 -10.59
CA ASN A 365 -73.40 -43.64 -9.84
C ASN A 365 -72.63 -44.95 -10.05
N HIS A 366 -71.88 -45.37 -9.04
CA HIS A 366 -71.20 -46.66 -9.07
C HIS A 366 -72.16 -47.78 -8.62
N PRO A 367 -72.29 -48.87 -9.39
CA PRO A 367 -72.97 -50.07 -8.94
C PRO A 367 -72.12 -50.80 -7.90
N ILE A 368 -72.82 -51.40 -6.93
CA ILE A 368 -72.27 -52.15 -5.80
C ILE A 368 -71.59 -53.42 -6.33
N ILE A 369 -70.30 -53.60 -6.03
CA ILE A 369 -69.56 -54.84 -6.31
C ILE A 369 -69.25 -55.52 -4.98
N VAL A 370 -69.67 -56.78 -4.88
CA VAL A 370 -69.42 -57.71 -3.77
C VAL A 370 -68.00 -58.26 -3.91
N PHE A 371 -67.21 -58.19 -2.83
CA PHE A 371 -65.86 -58.76 -2.78
C PHE A 371 -65.92 -60.22 -2.33
N ASP A 372 -65.25 -61.10 -3.09
CA ASP A 372 -64.98 -62.48 -2.70
C ASP A 372 -63.55 -62.58 -2.11
N GLU A 373 -63.45 -63.33 -1.03
CA GLU A 373 -62.48 -63.22 0.06
C GLU A 373 -61.35 -64.25 -0.12
N LYS A 374 -60.58 -64.20 -1.20
CA LYS A 374 -59.41 -65.09 -1.34
C LYS A 374 -58.26 -64.45 -2.09
N THR A 375 -57.49 -63.61 -1.41
CA THR A 375 -56.07 -63.44 -1.78
C THR A 375 -55.24 -62.97 -0.58
N PRO A 376 -54.29 -63.79 -0.10
CA PRO A 376 -53.48 -63.49 1.08
C PRO A 376 -52.29 -62.57 0.80
N ILE A 377 -52.01 -61.76 1.82
CA ILE A 377 -51.00 -60.72 1.96
C ILE A 377 -49.59 -61.33 1.98
N MET A 378 -48.68 -60.87 1.12
CA MET A 378 -47.24 -61.12 1.27
C MET A 378 -46.53 -59.91 1.90
N LYS A 379 -45.83 -60.20 3.00
CA LYS A 379 -44.86 -59.35 3.71
C LYS A 379 -43.50 -59.41 3.00
N GLY A 380 -42.84 -58.26 2.82
CA GLY A 380 -41.39 -58.13 2.61
C GLY A 380 -40.91 -56.99 3.51
N VAL A 381 -40.29 -57.26 4.67
CA VAL A 381 -38.85 -57.51 4.93
C VAL A 381 -37.99 -56.27 4.62
N VAL A 382 -37.55 -55.68 5.73
CA VAL A 382 -36.68 -54.51 5.89
C VAL A 382 -35.23 -54.99 5.94
N ASN A 383 -34.31 -54.30 5.28
CA ASN A 383 -32.87 -54.39 5.56
C ASN A 383 -32.28 -52.98 5.67
N TYR A 384 -31.66 -52.72 6.81
CA TYR A 384 -30.83 -51.55 7.13
C TYR A 384 -29.37 -51.85 6.73
N HIS A 385 -28.66 -50.85 6.20
CA HIS A 385 -27.21 -50.75 6.34
C HIS A 385 -26.80 -49.29 6.59
N GLN A 386 -25.74 -49.18 7.38
CA GLN A 386 -25.13 -48.01 8.03
C GLN A 386 -24.63 -46.92 7.08
#